data_AF-W4LVE1-F1
#
_entry.id   AF-W4LVE1-F1
#
_cell.length_a   1.000
_cell.length_b   1.000
_cell.length_c   1.000
_cell.angle_alpha   90.00
_cell.angle_beta   90.00
_cell.angle_gamma   90.00
#
_symmetry.space_group_name_H-M   'P 1'
#
loop_
_entity.id
_entity.type
_entity.pdbx_description
1 polymer ?
#
loop_
_entity_poly.entity_id
_entity_poly.type
_entity_poly.pdbx_seq_one_letter_code
_entity_poly.pdbx_strand_id
1 'polypeptide(L)'
;MGTVRNILFIMCDQLRADYLSCNGHPTLETPNIDALAARGVNFTRAYCQSPVCGPSRMSFYTGRYMFTHGATWNNVPLSVGEWTMGDYLRPLGLRTVLVGKTHMAADRAGLDRLQIAPDSTLGVLVSQCGFEPYERDDGLHPDQFADPNLAYNRYLREQGYEGGNPWHDYANAVEGPNGEVLSGWFLRNTHLPARVAEADSETAYMTNRAIEFVREAGDSPWCMHLSYIKPHWPYIAPNPYRDMYGPDQVIPVNRSDTEHDTNHPVVNAFRQHEEGQSFQREEVRHRVIPAYMALIKQIDDHIGRLMQVLQEQGRLDDTLIMLT
;
A
#
# COMPACT_ATOMS: atom_id res chain seq x y z
N MET A 1 28.86 9.39 11.02
CA MET A 1 27.43 9.32 10.64
C MET A 1 27.25 10.32 9.51
N GLY A 2 26.86 9.86 8.32
CA GLY A 2 26.59 10.77 7.20
C GLY A 2 25.43 11.71 7.53
N THR A 3 25.45 12.91 6.98
CA THR A 3 24.30 13.81 7.03
C THR A 3 23.18 13.19 6.18
N VAL A 4 22.02 12.92 6.77
CA VAL A 4 20.84 12.44 6.05
C VAL A 4 20.53 13.42 4.91
N ARG A 5 20.53 12.91 3.68
CA ARG A 5 20.21 13.65 2.46
C ARG A 5 18.83 13.31 1.94
N ASN A 6 18.45 12.03 2.05
CA ASN A 6 17.23 11.51 1.45
C ASN A 6 16.30 10.92 2.50
N ILE A 7 15.01 10.86 2.19
CA ILE A 7 13.99 10.21 3.01
C ILE A 7 13.23 9.22 2.12
N LEU A 8 13.30 7.95 2.45
CA LEU A 8 12.48 6.90 1.86
C LEU A 8 11.36 6.52 2.82
N PHE A 9 10.15 6.98 2.53
CA PHE A 9 8.95 6.70 3.31
C PHE A 9 8.13 5.59 2.66
N ILE A 10 8.35 4.36 3.13
CA ILE A 10 7.67 3.14 2.71
C ILE A 10 6.39 2.96 3.54
N MET A 11 5.27 2.70 2.87
CA MET A 11 4.01 2.33 3.51
C MET A 11 3.37 1.15 2.78
N CYS A 12 2.86 0.18 3.54
CA CYS A 12 2.09 -0.95 3.01
C CYS A 12 0.62 -0.86 3.47
N ASP A 13 -0.31 -0.76 2.52
CA ASP A 13 -1.72 -0.65 2.89
C ASP A 13 -2.25 -1.93 3.53
N GLN A 14 -2.94 -1.79 4.66
CA GLN A 14 -3.56 -2.88 5.41
C GLN A 14 -2.55 -3.91 6.00
N LEU A 15 -1.27 -3.56 6.15
CA LEU A 15 -0.28 -4.40 6.84
C LEU A 15 -0.57 -4.44 8.35
N ARG A 16 -0.63 -5.65 8.92
CA ARG A 16 -0.76 -5.86 10.36
C ARG A 16 0.62 -5.86 11.02
N ALA A 17 0.72 -5.19 12.17
CA ALA A 17 1.96 -5.12 12.94
C ALA A 17 2.49 -6.50 13.36
N ASP A 18 1.61 -7.46 13.64
CA ASP A 18 1.96 -8.81 14.09
C ASP A 18 2.24 -9.81 12.95
N TYR A 19 2.29 -9.35 11.69
CA TYR A 19 2.64 -10.15 10.49
C TYR A 19 4.05 -9.86 9.96
N LEU A 20 4.97 -9.47 10.84
CA LEU A 20 6.40 -9.34 10.54
C LEU A 20 7.19 -10.21 11.52
N SER A 21 8.25 -10.90 11.05
CA SER A 21 9.03 -11.79 11.93
C SER A 21 9.77 -11.03 13.03
N CYS A 22 10.26 -9.81 12.77
CA CYS A 22 10.80 -8.91 13.80
C CYS A 22 9.79 -8.48 14.88
N ASN A 23 8.49 -8.66 14.62
CA ASN A 23 7.40 -8.44 15.59
C ASN A 23 6.85 -9.76 16.17
N GLY A 24 7.49 -10.90 15.87
CA GLY A 24 7.21 -12.19 16.49
C GLY A 24 6.22 -13.08 15.75
N HIS A 25 5.92 -12.83 14.46
CA HIS A 25 5.11 -13.78 13.69
C HIS A 25 5.86 -15.13 13.60
N PRO A 26 5.25 -16.28 13.95
CA PRO A 26 5.98 -17.53 14.15
C PRO A 26 6.38 -18.26 12.86
N THR A 27 5.69 -18.00 11.75
CA THR A 27 5.80 -18.80 10.51
C THR A 27 6.02 -17.99 9.23
N LEU A 28 5.96 -16.65 9.30
CA LEU A 28 6.13 -15.76 8.15
C LEU A 28 7.49 -15.08 8.33
N GLU A 29 8.40 -15.34 7.41
CA GLU A 29 9.75 -14.80 7.45
C GLU A 29 9.84 -13.52 6.62
N THR A 30 10.26 -12.42 7.25
CA THR A 30 10.49 -11.13 6.59
C THR A 30 11.93 -10.64 6.83
N PRO A 31 12.96 -11.38 6.38
CA PRO A 31 14.35 -11.10 6.72
C PRO A 31 14.86 -9.72 6.27
N ASN A 32 14.32 -9.14 5.19
CA ASN A 32 14.77 -7.84 4.71
C ASN A 32 14.21 -6.70 5.57
N ILE A 33 12.94 -6.79 5.95
CA ILE A 33 12.30 -5.87 6.90
C ILE A 33 12.96 -6.03 8.28
N ASP A 34 13.25 -7.26 8.71
CA ASP A 34 13.94 -7.54 9.96
C ASP A 34 15.35 -6.92 9.98
N ALA A 35 16.07 -6.95 8.85
CA ALA A 35 17.37 -6.30 8.72
C ALA A 35 17.27 -4.76 8.84
N LEU A 36 16.20 -4.14 8.35
CA LEU A 36 15.93 -2.72 8.57
C LEU A 36 15.69 -2.43 10.05
N ALA A 37 14.85 -3.24 10.70
CA ALA A 37 14.57 -3.10 12.13
C ALA A 37 15.84 -3.27 12.99
N ALA A 38 16.69 -4.24 12.68
CA ALA A 38 17.93 -4.52 13.39
C ALA A 38 18.98 -3.40 13.24
N ARG A 39 18.95 -2.65 12.14
CA ARG A 39 19.84 -1.50 11.88
C ARG A 39 19.28 -0.16 12.36
N GLY A 40 18.00 -0.12 12.76
CA GLY A 40 17.29 1.10 13.12
C GLY A 40 16.61 0.99 14.49
N VAL A 41 15.39 1.54 14.57
CA VAL A 41 14.53 1.49 15.76
C VAL A 41 13.18 0.91 15.36
N ASN A 42 12.77 -0.16 16.03
CA ASN A 42 11.44 -0.75 15.88
C ASN A 42 10.48 -0.20 16.94
N PHE A 43 9.41 0.47 16.52
CA PHE A 43 8.40 1.05 17.40
C PHE A 43 7.23 0.09 17.61
N THR A 44 7.21 -0.61 18.74
CA THR A 44 6.19 -1.65 19.05
C THR A 44 4.85 -1.11 19.57
N ARG A 45 4.71 0.21 19.69
CA ARG A 45 3.49 0.90 20.16
C ARG A 45 3.19 2.14 19.31
N ALA A 46 3.04 1.94 18.02
CA ALA A 46 2.62 2.96 17.06
C ALA A 46 1.15 2.79 16.69
N TYR A 47 0.39 3.89 16.62
CA TYR A 47 -1.03 3.88 16.32
C TYR A 47 -1.36 4.92 15.23
N CYS A 48 -2.13 4.51 14.23
CA CYS A 48 -2.71 5.43 13.27
C CYS A 48 -3.82 6.27 13.91
N GLN A 49 -4.09 7.44 13.32
CA GLN A 49 -5.09 8.38 13.86
C GLN A 49 -6.52 8.10 13.36
N SER A 50 -6.68 7.16 12.41
CA SER A 50 -7.98 6.66 11.96
C SER A 50 -7.84 5.25 11.40
N PRO A 51 -8.81 4.33 11.63
CA PRO A 51 -8.74 2.94 11.18
C PRO A 51 -9.20 2.74 9.72
N VAL A 52 -9.15 3.78 8.88
CA VAL A 52 -9.59 3.75 7.47
C VAL A 52 -8.59 4.50 6.58
N CYS A 53 -8.35 4.00 5.35
CA CYS A 53 -7.24 4.40 4.48
C CYS A 53 -7.10 5.93 4.32
N GLY A 54 -8.12 6.60 3.80
CA GLY A 54 -8.12 8.04 3.52
C GLY A 54 -7.74 8.90 4.74
N PRO A 55 -8.56 8.92 5.81
CA PRO A 55 -8.28 9.75 6.98
C PRO A 55 -6.96 9.39 7.66
N SER A 56 -6.59 8.11 7.72
CA SER A 56 -5.30 7.67 8.28
C SER A 56 -4.13 8.30 7.52
N ARG A 57 -4.15 8.20 6.19
CA ARG A 57 -3.13 8.76 5.31
C ARG A 57 -3.06 10.28 5.39
N MET A 58 -4.21 10.96 5.42
CA MET A 58 -4.24 12.42 5.58
C MET A 58 -3.61 12.86 6.92
N SER A 59 -3.80 12.11 8.00
CA SER A 59 -3.11 12.39 9.26
C SER A 59 -1.59 12.23 9.16
N PHE A 60 -1.09 11.21 8.44
CA PHE A 60 0.35 11.07 8.14
C PHE A 60 0.89 12.25 7.32
N TYR A 61 0.17 12.66 6.28
CA TYR A 61 0.65 13.69 5.35
C TYR A 61 0.57 15.09 5.93
N THR A 62 -0.36 15.36 6.85
CA THR A 62 -0.51 16.68 7.48
C THR A 62 0.20 16.78 8.83
N GLY A 63 0.57 15.65 9.44
CA GLY A 63 1.08 15.61 10.82
C GLY A 63 0.03 16.03 11.86
N ARG A 64 -1.26 15.95 11.52
CA ARG A 64 -2.38 16.48 12.31
C ARG A 64 -3.44 15.40 12.51
N TYR A 65 -4.23 15.55 13.57
CA TYR A 65 -5.34 14.63 13.84
C TYR A 65 -6.48 14.79 12.83
N MET A 66 -7.23 13.70 12.61
CA MET A 66 -8.42 13.66 11.74
C MET A 66 -9.44 14.77 12.05
N PHE A 67 -9.68 15.06 13.32
CA PHE A 67 -10.60 16.11 13.73
C PHE A 67 -10.11 17.52 13.35
N THR A 68 -8.81 17.70 13.14
CA THR A 68 -8.20 18.98 12.81
C THR A 68 -8.18 19.22 11.31
N HIS A 69 -7.77 18.22 10.50
CA HIS A 69 -7.66 18.39 9.05
C HIS A 69 -8.97 18.11 8.28
N GLY A 70 -9.99 17.54 8.92
CA GLY A 70 -11.36 17.45 8.37
C GLY A 70 -11.62 16.41 7.28
N ALA A 71 -10.59 15.85 6.64
CA ALA A 71 -10.71 14.67 5.80
C ALA A 71 -11.04 13.41 6.65
N THR A 72 -12.33 13.16 6.86
CA THR A 72 -12.85 12.24 7.89
C THR A 72 -13.17 10.83 7.40
N TRP A 73 -13.21 10.59 6.09
CA TRP A 73 -13.46 9.28 5.49
C TRP A 73 -12.81 9.16 4.11
N ASN A 74 -12.85 7.97 3.50
CA ASN A 74 -12.39 7.78 2.13
C ASN A 74 -13.11 8.75 1.19
N ASN A 75 -12.35 9.35 0.26
CA ASN A 75 -12.81 10.33 -0.72
C ASN A 75 -13.38 11.64 -0.16
N VAL A 76 -13.29 11.89 1.15
CA VAL A 76 -13.54 13.24 1.71
C VAL A 76 -12.33 14.11 1.38
N PRO A 77 -12.48 15.20 0.60
CA PRO A 77 -11.35 16.00 0.17
C PRO A 77 -10.58 16.63 1.35
N LEU A 78 -9.26 16.68 1.24
CA LEU A 78 -8.44 17.49 2.13
C LEU A 78 -8.51 18.95 1.65
N SER A 79 -8.78 19.86 2.58
CA SER A 79 -8.93 21.28 2.24
C SER A 79 -7.64 21.84 1.63
N VAL A 80 -7.78 22.70 0.61
CA VAL A 80 -6.65 23.42 -0.01
C VAL A 80 -5.82 24.29 0.94
N GLY A 81 -6.33 24.58 2.14
CA GLY A 81 -5.63 25.36 3.17
C GLY A 81 -4.77 24.53 4.12
N GLU A 82 -4.89 23.20 4.13
CA GLU A 82 -4.10 22.33 4.98
C GLU A 82 -2.69 22.15 4.39
N TRP A 83 -1.67 22.43 5.21
CA TRP A 83 -0.29 22.13 4.84
C TRP A 83 -0.02 20.64 4.94
N THR A 84 0.84 20.19 4.04
CA THR A 84 1.22 18.78 3.92
C THR A 84 2.73 18.61 4.07
N MET A 85 3.18 17.37 4.18
CA MET A 85 4.57 16.98 4.33
C MET A 85 5.46 17.64 3.26
N GLY A 86 4.98 17.71 2.02
CA GLY A 86 5.72 18.38 0.95
C GLY A 86 5.92 19.88 1.18
N ASP A 87 4.95 20.57 1.79
CA ASP A 87 5.04 22.00 2.07
C ASP A 87 6.07 22.30 3.17
N TYR A 88 6.26 21.36 4.10
CA TYR A 88 7.29 21.45 5.13
C TYR A 88 8.69 21.06 4.60
N LEU A 89 8.77 20.08 3.70
CA LEU A 89 10.06 19.53 3.22
C LEU A 89 10.66 20.30 2.05
N ARG A 90 9.84 20.83 1.12
CA ARG A 90 10.33 21.59 -0.04
C ARG A 90 11.20 22.80 0.33
N PRO A 91 10.83 23.66 1.31
CA PRO A 91 11.68 24.78 1.71
C PRO A 91 13.04 24.36 2.29
N LEU A 92 13.18 23.11 2.73
CA LEU A 92 14.44 22.53 3.21
C LEU A 92 15.30 21.96 2.06
N GLY A 93 14.86 22.10 0.81
CA GLY A 93 15.57 21.64 -0.38
C GLY A 93 15.30 20.18 -0.77
N LEU A 94 14.31 19.51 -0.15
CA LEU A 94 13.93 18.15 -0.53
C LEU A 94 12.83 18.16 -1.58
N ARG A 95 13.10 17.55 -2.73
CA ARG A 95 12.08 17.20 -3.72
C ARG A 95 11.16 16.13 -3.13
N THR A 96 9.86 16.37 -3.05
CA THR A 96 8.89 15.45 -2.41
C THR A 96 8.07 14.73 -3.47
N VAL A 97 8.32 13.44 -3.66
CA VAL A 97 7.73 12.64 -4.73
C VAL A 97 6.87 11.50 -4.20
N LEU A 98 5.86 11.11 -4.97
CA LEU A 98 5.00 9.96 -4.71
C LEU A 98 5.23 8.87 -5.75
N VAL A 99 5.42 7.65 -5.26
CA VAL A 99 5.37 6.40 -6.02
C VAL A 99 4.35 5.48 -5.34
N GLY A 100 3.14 5.44 -5.89
CA GLY A 100 2.03 4.61 -5.41
C GLY A 100 0.85 5.41 -4.85
N LYS A 101 0.28 4.92 -3.75
CA LYS A 101 -1.04 5.31 -3.23
C LYS A 101 -1.01 6.49 -2.27
N THR A 102 -2.03 7.36 -2.35
CA THR A 102 -2.33 8.33 -1.27
C THR A 102 -3.78 8.32 -0.81
N HIS A 103 -4.70 7.80 -1.63
CA HIS A 103 -6.15 7.92 -1.40
C HIS A 103 -6.62 9.40 -1.32
N MET A 104 -5.81 10.33 -1.86
CA MET A 104 -6.11 11.76 -1.87
C MET A 104 -7.26 12.06 -2.81
N ALA A 105 -8.27 12.79 -2.31
CA ALA A 105 -9.30 13.44 -3.09
C ALA A 105 -9.05 14.96 -3.08
N ALA A 106 -8.96 15.58 -4.26
CA ALA A 106 -8.70 17.01 -4.39
C ALA A 106 -9.93 17.86 -4.01
N ASP A 107 -9.73 18.91 -3.21
CA ASP A 107 -10.75 19.92 -2.89
C ASP A 107 -10.94 20.87 -4.08
N ARG A 108 -11.68 20.41 -5.10
CA ARG A 108 -11.94 21.17 -6.33
C ARG A 108 -12.66 22.49 -6.06
N ALA A 109 -13.63 22.49 -5.14
CA ALA A 109 -14.34 23.70 -4.76
C ALA A 109 -13.41 24.73 -4.10
N GLY A 110 -12.44 24.28 -3.29
CA GLY A 110 -11.39 25.13 -2.74
C GLY A 110 -10.45 25.69 -3.79
N LEU A 111 -10.03 24.88 -4.76
CA LEU A 111 -9.20 25.31 -5.89
C LEU A 111 -9.90 26.39 -6.72
N ASP A 112 -11.15 26.14 -7.12
CA ASP A 112 -11.95 27.08 -7.91
C ASP A 112 -12.18 28.40 -7.17
N ARG A 113 -12.51 28.33 -5.87
CA ARG A 113 -12.73 29.51 -5.03
C ARG A 113 -11.49 30.39 -4.89
N LEU A 114 -10.30 29.78 -4.86
CA LEU A 114 -9.02 30.49 -4.79
C LEU A 114 -8.40 30.76 -6.17
N GLN A 115 -9.09 30.39 -7.25
CA GLN A 115 -8.63 30.54 -8.63
C GLN A 115 -7.26 29.88 -8.89
N ILE A 116 -7.02 28.74 -8.24
CA ILE A 116 -5.80 27.95 -8.45
C ILE A 116 -6.02 27.05 -9.66
N ALA A 117 -5.29 27.30 -10.74
CA ALA A 117 -5.36 26.50 -11.95
C ALA A 117 -4.91 25.05 -11.67
N PRO A 118 -5.72 24.01 -12.00
CA PRO A 118 -5.39 22.62 -11.67
C PRO A 118 -4.09 22.09 -12.29
N ASP A 119 -3.69 22.63 -13.44
CA ASP A 119 -2.49 22.28 -14.20
C ASP A 119 -1.24 23.10 -13.80
N SER A 120 -1.41 24.15 -12.98
CA SER A 120 -0.28 24.86 -12.40
C SER A 120 0.48 23.98 -11.40
N THR A 121 1.77 24.29 -11.17
CA THR A 121 2.58 23.56 -10.18
C THR A 121 1.90 23.50 -8.80
N LEU A 122 1.33 24.62 -8.33
CA LEU A 122 0.60 24.65 -7.07
C LEU A 122 -0.69 23.80 -7.12
N GLY A 123 -1.46 23.89 -8.21
CA GLY A 123 -2.68 23.12 -8.39
C GLY A 123 -2.45 21.62 -8.36
N VAL A 124 -1.39 21.16 -9.03
CA VAL A 124 -0.96 19.74 -9.01
C VAL A 124 -0.57 19.34 -7.59
N LEU A 125 0.32 20.09 -6.93
CA LEU A 125 0.78 19.74 -5.58
C LEU A 125 -0.38 19.67 -4.59
N VAL A 126 -1.25 20.68 -4.54
CA VAL A 126 -2.41 20.68 -3.63
C VAL A 126 -3.37 19.52 -3.95
N SER A 127 -3.60 19.22 -5.22
CA SER A 127 -4.45 18.09 -5.64
C SER A 127 -3.85 16.71 -5.35
N GLN A 128 -2.53 16.64 -5.12
CA GLN A 128 -1.77 15.43 -4.86
C GLN A 128 -1.23 15.38 -3.42
N CYS A 129 -1.92 16.03 -2.48
CA CYS A 129 -1.56 16.04 -1.06
C CYS A 129 -0.11 16.51 -0.81
N GLY A 130 0.33 17.47 -1.61
CA GLY A 130 1.66 18.06 -1.56
C GLY A 130 2.76 17.21 -2.16
N PHE A 131 2.48 16.13 -2.89
CA PHE A 131 3.50 15.33 -3.57
C PHE A 131 3.58 15.67 -5.06
N GLU A 132 4.79 15.57 -5.63
CA GLU A 132 4.97 15.43 -7.07
C GLU A 132 4.61 13.99 -7.48
N PRO A 133 3.61 13.76 -8.34
CA PRO A 133 3.18 12.41 -8.70
C PRO A 133 4.13 11.78 -9.73
N TYR A 134 5.17 11.08 -9.28
CA TYR A 134 6.07 10.33 -10.17
C TYR A 134 5.37 9.12 -10.77
N GLU A 135 4.65 8.36 -9.93
CA GLU A 135 3.73 7.31 -10.35
C GLU A 135 2.56 7.27 -9.35
N ARG A 136 1.47 8.02 -9.60
CA ARG A 136 0.29 8.01 -8.73
C ARG A 136 -0.63 6.87 -9.14
N ASP A 137 -0.79 5.89 -8.24
CA ASP A 137 -1.75 4.80 -8.39
C ASP A 137 -2.25 4.37 -7.02
N ASP A 138 -3.57 4.47 -6.78
CA ASP A 138 -4.17 4.02 -5.51
C ASP A 138 -4.38 2.50 -5.45
N GLY A 139 -4.03 1.77 -6.53
CA GLY A 139 -3.81 0.32 -6.59
C GLY A 139 -5.06 -0.55 -6.73
N LEU A 140 -6.24 0.05 -6.92
CA LEU A 140 -7.49 -0.69 -7.13
C LEU A 140 -8.16 -0.21 -8.40
N HIS A 141 -8.30 -1.10 -9.39
CA HIS A 141 -8.88 -0.77 -10.69
C HIS A 141 -10.15 -1.60 -10.93
N PRO A 142 -11.21 -1.46 -10.10
CA PRO A 142 -12.46 -2.19 -10.31
C PRO A 142 -13.09 -1.81 -11.65
N ASP A 143 -13.64 -2.78 -12.38
CA ASP A 143 -14.15 -2.60 -13.76
C ASP A 143 -15.13 -1.43 -13.92
N GLN A 144 -15.90 -1.13 -12.87
CA GLN A 144 -16.90 -0.06 -12.91
C GLN A 144 -16.28 1.34 -12.98
N PHE A 145 -15.04 1.51 -12.52
CA PHE A 145 -14.41 2.82 -12.32
C PHE A 145 -12.98 2.91 -12.87
N ALA A 146 -12.43 1.80 -13.38
CA ALA A 146 -11.07 1.76 -13.90
C ALA A 146 -10.93 2.63 -15.14
N ASP A 147 -9.98 3.58 -15.12
CA ASP A 147 -9.53 4.23 -16.34
C ASP A 147 -8.74 3.19 -17.17
N PRO A 148 -9.13 2.94 -18.43
CA PRO A 148 -8.42 1.97 -19.28
C PRO A 148 -6.95 2.34 -19.51
N ASN A 149 -6.58 3.60 -19.32
CA ASN A 149 -5.25 4.14 -19.54
C ASN A 149 -4.42 4.27 -18.26
N LEU A 150 -4.72 3.55 -17.18
CA LEU A 150 -3.84 3.53 -16.00
C LEU A 150 -2.43 3.04 -16.34
N ALA A 151 -1.41 3.61 -15.70
CA ALA A 151 -0.01 3.35 -16.05
C ALA A 151 0.36 1.86 -15.92
N TYR A 152 -0.10 1.20 -14.85
CA TYR A 152 0.11 -0.24 -14.67
C TYR A 152 -0.61 -1.09 -15.74
N ASN A 153 -1.84 -0.72 -16.12
CA ASN A 153 -2.54 -1.39 -17.22
C ASN A 153 -1.84 -1.21 -18.58
N ARG A 154 -1.23 -0.04 -18.84
CA ARG A 154 -0.39 0.13 -20.04
C ARG A 154 0.87 -0.73 -19.97
N TYR A 155 1.56 -0.74 -18.83
CA TYR A 155 2.72 -1.61 -18.60
C TYR A 155 2.40 -3.08 -18.87
N LEU A 156 1.30 -3.59 -18.32
CA LEU A 156 0.89 -4.97 -18.55
C LEU A 156 0.63 -5.25 -20.05
N ARG A 157 -0.01 -4.32 -20.77
CA ARG A 157 -0.20 -4.48 -22.23
C ARG A 157 1.12 -4.49 -23.00
N GLU A 158 2.10 -3.71 -22.58
CA GLU A 158 3.45 -3.72 -23.15
C GLU A 158 4.18 -5.05 -22.91
N GLN A 159 3.88 -5.74 -21.79
CA GLN A 159 4.38 -7.10 -21.51
C GLN A 159 3.58 -8.21 -22.24
N GLY A 160 2.51 -7.84 -22.97
CA GLY A 160 1.70 -8.78 -23.75
C GLY A 160 0.45 -9.31 -23.04
N TYR A 161 0.05 -8.75 -21.90
CA TYR A 161 -1.24 -9.07 -21.27
C TYR A 161 -2.38 -8.36 -22.01
N GLU A 162 -3.36 -9.13 -22.48
CA GLU A 162 -4.47 -8.63 -23.30
C GLU A 162 -5.67 -8.19 -22.44
N GLY A 163 -6.74 -7.72 -23.09
CA GLY A 163 -8.02 -7.43 -22.41
C GLY A 163 -8.24 -5.98 -21.98
N GLY A 164 -9.46 -5.72 -21.51
CA GLY A 164 -9.92 -4.39 -21.12
C GLY A 164 -9.27 -3.89 -19.83
N ASN A 165 -9.13 -4.79 -18.84
CA ASN A 165 -8.58 -4.47 -17.53
C ASN A 165 -7.55 -5.52 -17.07
N PRO A 166 -6.30 -5.45 -17.57
CA PRO A 166 -5.26 -6.41 -17.23
C PRO A 166 -4.96 -6.52 -15.71
N TRP A 167 -5.11 -5.43 -14.96
CA TRP A 167 -5.00 -5.45 -13.49
C TRP A 167 -5.99 -6.43 -12.86
N HIS A 168 -7.24 -6.44 -13.33
CA HIS A 168 -8.27 -7.34 -12.81
C HIS A 168 -8.09 -8.75 -13.37
N ASP A 169 -7.97 -8.88 -14.69
CA ASP A 169 -7.96 -10.17 -15.39
C ASP A 169 -6.69 -10.99 -15.15
N TYR A 170 -5.57 -10.35 -14.82
CA TYR A 170 -4.28 -11.04 -14.63
C TYR A 170 -3.71 -10.87 -13.23
N ALA A 171 -3.52 -9.63 -12.76
CA ALA A 171 -2.88 -9.39 -11.47
C ALA A 171 -3.78 -9.78 -10.29
N ASN A 172 -5.11 -9.66 -10.46
CA ASN A 172 -6.09 -9.90 -9.41
C ASN A 172 -7.16 -10.93 -9.82
N ALA A 173 -6.80 -11.87 -10.69
CA ALA A 173 -7.60 -13.04 -11.01
C ALA A 173 -6.71 -14.28 -11.13
N VAL A 174 -7.35 -15.44 -11.08
CA VAL A 174 -6.73 -16.75 -11.09
C VAL A 174 -7.31 -17.58 -12.23
N GLU A 175 -6.58 -18.60 -12.68
CA GLU A 175 -7.10 -19.56 -13.65
C GLU A 175 -7.85 -20.67 -12.91
N GLY A 176 -9.11 -20.90 -13.29
CA GLY A 176 -9.94 -21.98 -12.77
C GLY A 176 -9.61 -23.33 -13.41
N PRO A 177 -10.18 -24.43 -12.87
CA PRO A 177 -9.87 -25.78 -13.32
C PRO A 177 -10.24 -26.07 -14.79
N ASN A 178 -11.10 -25.27 -15.42
CA ASN A 178 -11.47 -25.42 -16.83
C ASN A 178 -10.89 -24.30 -17.71
N GLY A 179 -9.89 -23.56 -17.22
CA GLY A 179 -9.27 -22.43 -17.92
C GLY A 179 -10.08 -21.14 -17.86
N GLU A 180 -11.14 -21.08 -17.04
CA GLU A 180 -11.91 -19.86 -16.86
C GLU A 180 -11.18 -18.84 -15.98
N VAL A 181 -11.38 -17.54 -16.24
CA VAL A 181 -10.81 -16.47 -15.41
C VAL A 181 -11.69 -16.26 -14.19
N LEU A 182 -11.14 -16.51 -13.00
CA LEU A 182 -11.83 -16.39 -11.73
C LEU A 182 -11.34 -15.16 -10.97
N SER A 183 -12.23 -14.20 -10.73
CA SER A 183 -11.86 -12.93 -10.09
C SER A 183 -11.44 -13.08 -8.63
N GLY A 184 -10.38 -12.37 -8.24
CA GLY A 184 -9.90 -12.23 -6.87
C GLY A 184 -10.80 -11.44 -5.93
N TRP A 185 -11.84 -10.76 -6.45
CA TRP A 185 -12.89 -10.15 -5.63
C TRP A 185 -13.65 -11.19 -4.81
N PHE A 186 -13.71 -12.43 -5.30
CA PHE A 186 -14.33 -13.52 -4.55
C PHE A 186 -13.29 -14.22 -3.68
N LEU A 187 -13.43 -14.10 -2.35
CA LEU A 187 -12.50 -14.70 -1.37
C LEU A 187 -12.27 -16.20 -1.57
N ARG A 188 -13.24 -16.92 -2.15
CA ARG A 188 -13.12 -18.35 -2.47
C ARG A 188 -11.98 -18.65 -3.45
N ASN A 189 -11.55 -17.69 -4.27
CA ASN A 189 -10.53 -17.86 -5.31
C ASN A 189 -9.10 -17.57 -4.83
N THR A 190 -8.95 -17.00 -3.63
CA THR A 190 -7.66 -16.53 -3.08
C THR A 190 -6.60 -17.61 -2.85
N HIS A 191 -7.02 -18.87 -2.86
CA HIS A 191 -6.14 -20.02 -2.69
C HIS A 191 -5.39 -20.43 -3.97
N LEU A 192 -5.64 -19.79 -5.11
CA LEU A 192 -4.97 -20.05 -6.39
C LEU A 192 -3.99 -18.91 -6.73
N PRO A 193 -2.94 -19.17 -7.52
CA PRO A 193 -1.96 -18.15 -7.89
C PRO A 193 -2.55 -17.15 -8.89
N ALA A 194 -2.08 -15.90 -8.81
CA ALA A 194 -2.36 -14.88 -9.81
C ALA A 194 -1.97 -15.38 -11.21
N ARG A 195 -2.73 -14.97 -12.23
CA ARG A 195 -2.39 -15.25 -13.64
C ARG A 195 -1.20 -14.42 -14.14
N VAL A 196 -0.90 -13.30 -13.50
CA VAL A 196 0.26 -12.46 -13.83
C VAL A 196 1.57 -13.13 -13.42
N ALA A 197 2.62 -12.95 -14.21
CA ALA A 197 3.97 -13.31 -13.78
C ALA A 197 4.39 -12.45 -12.58
N GLU A 198 5.18 -13.02 -11.66
CA GLU A 198 5.64 -12.33 -10.45
C GLU A 198 6.31 -10.99 -10.74
N ALA A 199 7.22 -10.97 -11.72
CA ALA A 199 7.98 -9.79 -12.10
C ALA A 199 7.11 -8.63 -12.61
N ASP A 200 5.89 -8.94 -13.05
CA ASP A 200 4.92 -7.98 -13.57
C ASP A 200 3.81 -7.65 -12.56
N SER A 201 3.83 -8.24 -11.38
CA SER A 201 2.83 -7.99 -10.32
C SER A 201 2.93 -6.57 -9.75
N GLU A 202 1.89 -6.13 -9.06
CA GLU A 202 1.75 -4.75 -8.53
C GLU A 202 2.92 -4.35 -7.61
N THR A 203 3.36 -5.24 -6.72
CA THR A 203 4.49 -5.00 -5.82
C THR A 203 5.81 -4.87 -6.59
N ALA A 204 6.03 -5.73 -7.57
CA ALA A 204 7.23 -5.71 -8.41
C ALA A 204 7.28 -4.44 -9.26
N TYR A 205 6.17 -4.10 -9.91
CA TYR A 205 6.02 -2.88 -10.71
C TYR A 205 6.29 -1.62 -9.87
N MET A 206 5.62 -1.46 -8.73
CA MET A 206 5.78 -0.25 -7.91
C MET A 206 7.21 -0.10 -7.38
N THR A 207 7.87 -1.23 -7.08
CA THR A 207 9.29 -1.25 -6.69
C THR A 207 10.20 -0.89 -7.87
N ASN A 208 9.89 -1.32 -9.09
CA ASN A 208 10.64 -0.91 -10.29
C ASN A 208 10.56 0.61 -10.47
N ARG A 209 9.37 1.20 -10.33
CA ARG A 209 9.17 2.66 -10.45
C ARG A 209 9.95 3.43 -9.37
N ALA A 210 10.02 2.91 -8.15
CA ALA A 210 10.87 3.47 -7.10
C ALA A 210 12.37 3.39 -7.42
N ILE A 211 12.83 2.25 -7.94
CA ILE A 211 14.21 2.04 -8.38
C ILE A 211 14.58 3.00 -9.53
N GLU A 212 13.68 3.21 -10.47
CA GLU A 212 13.84 4.15 -11.58
C GLU A 212 13.97 5.59 -11.07
N PHE A 213 13.10 6.01 -10.15
CA PHE A 213 13.23 7.31 -9.51
C PHE A 213 14.59 7.48 -8.81
N VAL A 214 15.03 6.49 -8.02
CA VAL A 214 16.33 6.54 -7.31
C VAL A 214 17.48 6.72 -8.31
N ARG A 215 17.43 6.02 -9.45
CA ARG A 215 18.45 6.12 -10.52
C ARG A 215 18.44 7.48 -11.22
N GLU A 216 17.27 8.09 -11.38
CA GLU A 216 17.08 9.37 -12.06
C GLU A 216 17.35 10.59 -11.17
N ALA A 217 17.17 10.45 -9.85
CA ALA A 217 17.22 11.57 -8.90
C ALA A 217 18.59 12.29 -8.84
N GLY A 218 19.67 11.65 -9.29
CA GLY A 218 21.01 12.20 -9.28
C GLY A 218 21.43 12.57 -7.86
N ASP A 219 22.00 13.76 -7.67
CA ASP A 219 22.46 14.29 -6.37
C ASP A 219 21.44 15.19 -5.65
N SER A 220 20.26 15.40 -6.22
CA SER A 220 19.23 16.25 -5.62
C SER A 220 18.63 15.56 -4.38
N PRO A 221 18.61 16.19 -3.19
CA PRO A 221 17.94 15.65 -2.02
C PRO A 221 16.46 15.38 -2.27
N TRP A 222 15.95 14.25 -1.79
CA TRP A 222 14.56 13.86 -2.02
C TRP A 222 13.89 13.23 -0.81
N CYS A 223 12.57 13.33 -0.78
CA CYS A 223 11.68 12.52 0.04
C CYS A 223 10.76 11.74 -0.90
N MET A 224 10.90 10.42 -0.97
CA MET A 224 10.06 9.55 -1.77
C MET A 224 9.08 8.82 -0.86
N HIS A 225 7.79 9.06 -1.06
CA HIS A 225 6.76 8.21 -0.49
C HIS A 225 6.51 7.02 -1.42
N LEU A 226 7.05 5.86 -1.05
CA LEU A 226 6.80 4.58 -1.72
C LEU A 226 5.63 3.88 -1.02
N SER A 227 4.47 3.87 -1.67
CA SER A 227 3.21 3.52 -1.01
C SER A 227 2.55 2.36 -1.73
N TYR A 228 2.81 1.15 -1.24
CA TYR A 228 2.28 -0.09 -1.79
C TYR A 228 0.79 -0.26 -1.45
N ILE A 229 0.04 -0.77 -2.42
CA ILE A 229 -1.33 -1.23 -2.18
C ILE A 229 -1.34 -2.56 -1.43
N LYS A 230 -0.48 -3.51 -1.78
CA LYS A 230 -0.44 -4.81 -1.08
C LYS A 230 0.09 -4.62 0.36
N PRO A 231 -0.34 -5.43 1.34
CA PRO A 231 -1.17 -6.65 1.22
C PRO A 231 -2.69 -6.44 1.25
N HIS A 232 -3.18 -5.22 0.99
CA HIS A 232 -4.60 -4.95 0.78
C HIS A 232 -5.20 -5.83 -0.33
N TRP A 233 -6.50 -6.08 -0.23
CA TRP A 233 -7.27 -6.84 -1.21
C TRP A 233 -7.25 -6.21 -2.61
N PRO A 234 -7.53 -6.95 -3.70
CA PRO A 234 -7.80 -8.40 -3.74
C PRO A 234 -6.64 -9.27 -3.26
N TYR A 235 -6.94 -10.31 -2.47
CA TYR A 235 -5.96 -11.18 -1.81
C TYR A 235 -5.46 -12.27 -2.76
N ILE A 236 -4.77 -11.86 -3.82
CA ILE A 236 -4.22 -12.73 -4.86
C ILE A 236 -2.72 -12.46 -4.94
N ALA A 237 -1.92 -13.52 -4.81
CA ALA A 237 -0.47 -13.46 -4.92
C ALA A 237 -0.02 -14.31 -6.12
N PRO A 238 1.02 -13.90 -6.86
CA PRO A 238 1.63 -14.74 -7.89
C PRO A 238 2.47 -15.86 -7.26
N ASN A 239 2.81 -16.86 -8.06
CA ASN A 239 3.86 -17.82 -7.71
C ASN A 239 5.26 -17.19 -7.83
N PRO A 240 6.24 -17.59 -7.01
CA PRO A 240 6.19 -18.71 -6.07
C PRO A 240 5.51 -18.40 -4.72
N TYR A 241 5.22 -17.14 -4.40
CA TYR A 241 4.77 -16.75 -3.06
C TYR A 241 3.46 -17.39 -2.65
N ARG A 242 2.49 -17.51 -3.58
CA ARG A 242 1.21 -18.12 -3.25
C ARG A 242 1.39 -19.52 -2.68
N ASP A 243 2.29 -20.33 -3.24
CA ASP A 243 2.50 -21.70 -2.82
C ASP A 243 3.36 -21.85 -1.54
N MET A 244 3.88 -20.75 -0.98
CA MET A 244 4.72 -20.79 0.23
C MET A 244 3.95 -21.01 1.54
N TYR A 245 2.66 -20.68 1.57
CA TYR A 245 1.88 -20.66 2.81
C TYR A 245 0.58 -21.47 2.72
N GLY A 246 0.33 -22.24 3.78
CA GLY A 246 -0.87 -23.03 4.02
C GLY A 246 -1.64 -22.62 5.28
N PRO A 247 -2.84 -23.19 5.50
CA PRO A 247 -3.68 -22.88 6.65
C PRO A 247 -3.06 -23.31 8.00
N ASP A 248 -2.17 -24.30 8.00
CA ASP A 248 -1.43 -24.80 9.18
C ASP A 248 -0.39 -23.79 9.70
N GLN A 249 0.02 -22.82 8.88
CA GLN A 249 0.93 -21.75 9.25
C GLN A 249 0.21 -20.49 9.75
N VAL A 250 -1.12 -20.47 9.72
CA VAL A 250 -1.93 -19.32 10.16
C VAL A 250 -1.99 -19.28 11.68
N ILE A 251 -1.66 -18.14 12.28
CA ILE A 251 -1.82 -17.95 13.73
C ILE A 251 -3.29 -18.11 14.15
N PRO A 252 -3.57 -18.65 15.36
CA PRO A 252 -4.93 -18.77 15.84
C PRO A 252 -5.68 -17.43 15.84
N VAL A 253 -6.94 -17.45 15.42
CA VAL A 253 -7.78 -16.25 15.47
C VAL A 253 -7.97 -15.81 16.93
N ASN A 254 -7.67 -14.54 17.22
CA ASN A 254 -7.89 -13.96 18.53
C ASN A 254 -9.36 -13.58 18.69
N ARG A 255 -10.14 -14.46 19.33
CA ARG A 255 -11.56 -14.27 19.68
C ARG A 255 -11.94 -15.22 20.80
N SER A 256 -13.06 -14.92 21.47
CA SER A 256 -13.68 -15.81 22.46
C SER A 256 -15.20 -15.74 22.40
N ASP A 257 -15.88 -16.82 22.81
CA ASP A 257 -17.35 -16.80 22.90
C ASP A 257 -17.85 -15.80 23.93
N THR A 258 -17.06 -15.52 24.98
CA THR A 258 -17.39 -14.49 25.98
C THR A 258 -17.46 -13.09 25.38
N GLU A 259 -16.66 -12.77 24.36
CA GLU A 259 -16.77 -11.49 23.65
C GLU A 259 -18.12 -11.34 22.91
N HIS A 260 -18.80 -12.44 22.58
CA HIS A 260 -20.12 -12.40 21.96
C HIS A 260 -21.22 -11.96 22.93
N ASP A 261 -21.01 -12.15 24.23
CA ASP A 261 -21.88 -11.66 25.30
C ASP A 261 -21.65 -10.16 25.55
N THR A 262 -22.05 -9.33 24.59
CA THR A 262 -21.97 -7.87 24.69
C THR A 262 -23.22 -7.18 24.18
N ASN A 263 -23.66 -6.17 24.93
CA ASN A 263 -24.76 -5.29 24.54
C ASN A 263 -24.26 -4.01 23.84
N HIS A 264 -22.98 -3.91 23.48
CA HIS A 264 -22.45 -2.71 22.83
C HIS A 264 -22.95 -2.60 21.38
N PRO A 265 -23.80 -1.60 21.04
CA PRO A 265 -24.47 -1.55 19.75
C PRO A 265 -23.52 -1.40 18.57
N VAL A 266 -22.45 -0.59 18.72
CA VAL A 266 -21.45 -0.39 17.65
C VAL A 266 -20.65 -1.67 17.37
N VAL A 267 -20.16 -2.37 18.40
CA VAL A 267 -19.45 -3.65 18.24
C VAL A 267 -20.36 -4.66 17.52
N ASN A 268 -21.62 -4.74 17.93
CA ASN A 268 -22.59 -5.62 17.29
C ASN A 268 -22.84 -5.22 15.83
N ALA A 269 -22.94 -3.92 15.51
CA ALA A 269 -23.07 -3.45 14.13
C ALA A 269 -21.88 -3.90 13.25
N PHE A 270 -20.64 -3.66 13.68
CA PHE A 270 -19.45 -4.07 12.92
C PHE A 270 -19.35 -5.59 12.74
N ARG A 271 -19.79 -6.39 13.72
CA ARG A 271 -19.85 -7.86 13.57
C ARG A 271 -20.83 -8.31 12.49
N GLN A 272 -21.93 -7.58 12.29
CA GLN A 272 -22.97 -7.92 11.32
C GLN A 272 -22.63 -7.48 9.90
N HIS A 273 -21.56 -6.72 9.69
CA HIS A 273 -21.09 -6.41 8.35
C HIS A 273 -20.67 -7.68 7.60
N GLU A 274 -20.71 -7.62 6.26
CA GLU A 274 -20.41 -8.76 5.38
C GLU A 274 -19.00 -9.31 5.62
N GLU A 275 -18.02 -8.43 5.83
CA GLU A 275 -16.65 -8.78 6.17
C GLU A 275 -16.57 -9.52 7.52
N GLY A 276 -17.28 -9.06 8.54
CA GLY A 276 -17.35 -9.72 9.85
C GLY A 276 -17.96 -11.12 9.74
N GLN A 277 -19.08 -11.22 9.03
CA GLN A 277 -19.78 -12.48 8.78
C GLN A 277 -18.97 -13.45 7.89
N SER A 278 -18.12 -12.93 7.01
CA SER A 278 -17.26 -13.75 6.17
C SER A 278 -16.03 -14.25 6.93
N PHE A 279 -15.28 -13.38 7.61
CA PHE A 279 -14.04 -13.75 8.28
C PHE A 279 -14.23 -14.53 9.60
N GLN A 280 -15.45 -14.59 10.16
CA GLN A 280 -15.74 -15.54 11.24
C GLN A 280 -15.71 -17.00 10.78
N ARG A 281 -15.91 -17.28 9.47
CA ARG A 281 -15.86 -18.63 8.90
C ARG A 281 -14.40 -19.07 8.71
N GLU A 282 -14.09 -20.25 9.22
CA GLU A 282 -12.75 -20.83 9.16
C GLU A 282 -12.26 -21.04 7.73
N GLU A 283 -13.13 -21.56 6.86
CA GLU A 283 -12.85 -21.77 5.43
C GLU A 283 -12.40 -20.51 4.69
N VAL A 284 -12.90 -19.32 5.09
CA VAL A 284 -12.49 -18.04 4.50
C VAL A 284 -11.09 -17.69 4.98
N ARG A 285 -10.84 -17.77 6.28
CA ARG A 285 -9.51 -17.49 6.85
C ARG A 285 -8.44 -18.41 6.29
N HIS A 286 -8.75 -19.70 6.14
CA HIS A 286 -7.83 -20.71 5.59
C HIS A 286 -7.48 -20.49 4.11
N ARG A 287 -8.28 -19.72 3.37
CA ARG A 287 -7.96 -19.35 1.98
C ARG A 287 -7.25 -18.00 1.90
N VAL A 288 -7.78 -17.00 2.63
CA VAL A 288 -7.34 -15.61 2.51
C VAL A 288 -6.03 -15.34 3.24
N ILE A 289 -5.85 -15.84 4.46
CA ILE A 289 -4.69 -15.48 5.29
C ILE A 289 -3.37 -16.00 4.67
N PRO A 290 -3.29 -17.22 4.11
CA PRO A 290 -2.08 -17.64 3.41
C PRO A 290 -1.73 -16.76 2.20
N ALA A 291 -2.72 -16.30 1.43
CA ALA A 291 -2.49 -15.35 0.35
C ALA A 291 -2.02 -13.97 0.87
N TYR A 292 -2.55 -13.52 2.01
CA TYR A 292 -2.09 -12.31 2.69
C TYR A 292 -0.63 -12.44 3.17
N MET A 293 -0.25 -13.59 3.74
CA MET A 293 1.14 -13.89 4.11
C MET A 293 2.07 -13.92 2.88
N ALA A 294 1.60 -14.50 1.77
CA ALA A 294 2.32 -14.52 0.50
C ALA A 294 2.60 -13.10 -0.03
N LEU A 295 1.62 -12.21 0.01
CA LEU A 295 1.77 -10.81 -0.38
C LEU A 295 2.79 -10.07 0.50
N ILE A 296 2.80 -10.32 1.81
CA ILE A 296 3.79 -9.72 2.72
C ILE A 296 5.18 -10.25 2.43
N LYS A 297 5.32 -11.56 2.19
CA LYS A 297 6.62 -12.13 1.83
C LYS A 297 7.15 -11.55 0.52
N GLN A 298 6.29 -11.35 -0.46
CA GLN A 298 6.66 -10.66 -1.70
C GLN A 298 7.14 -9.23 -1.45
N ILE A 299 6.44 -8.47 -0.59
CA ILE A 299 6.85 -7.10 -0.22
C ILE A 299 8.24 -7.11 0.43
N ASP A 300 8.50 -8.05 1.36
CA ASP A 300 9.80 -8.19 2.00
C ASP A 300 10.93 -8.39 0.98
N ASP A 301 10.74 -9.29 0.00
CA ASP A 301 11.77 -9.57 -1.01
C ASP A 301 12.01 -8.36 -1.93
N HIS A 302 10.95 -7.62 -2.29
CA HIS A 302 11.08 -6.39 -3.10
C HIS A 302 11.68 -5.21 -2.31
N ILE A 303 11.46 -5.14 -1.00
CA ILE A 303 12.18 -4.22 -0.12
C ILE A 303 13.67 -4.57 -0.14
N GLY A 304 14.02 -5.85 -0.01
CA GLY A 304 15.41 -6.33 -0.14
C GLY A 304 16.05 -5.87 -1.45
N ARG A 305 15.33 -6.02 -2.57
CA ARG A 305 15.77 -5.56 -3.89
C ARG A 305 16.01 -4.05 -3.94
N LEU A 306 15.12 -3.23 -3.37
CA LEU A 306 15.29 -1.78 -3.32
C LEU A 306 16.48 -1.38 -2.43
N MET A 307 16.65 -2.05 -1.28
CA MET A 307 17.79 -1.80 -0.39
C MET A 307 19.12 -2.14 -1.07
N GLN A 308 19.17 -3.22 -1.84
CA GLN A 308 20.34 -3.57 -2.64
C GLN A 308 20.68 -2.47 -3.66
N VAL A 309 19.69 -1.94 -4.38
CA VAL A 309 19.91 -0.83 -5.33
C VAL A 309 20.44 0.42 -4.61
N LEU A 310 19.86 0.78 -3.45
CA LEU A 310 20.37 1.90 -2.65
C LEU A 310 21.82 1.67 -2.22
N GLN A 311 22.19 0.44 -1.85
CA GLN A 311 23.56 0.09 -1.49
C GLN A 311 24.51 0.23 -2.68
N GLU A 312 24.13 -0.29 -3.84
CA GLU A 312 24.91 -0.22 -5.09
C GLU A 312 25.12 1.22 -5.57
N GLN A 313 24.14 2.10 -5.34
CA GLN A 313 24.24 3.53 -5.64
C GLN A 313 24.96 4.33 -4.55
N GLY A 314 25.41 3.70 -3.45
CA GLY A 314 26.01 4.40 -2.31
C GLY A 314 25.05 5.34 -1.58
N ARG A 315 23.74 5.13 -1.72
CA ARG A 315 22.65 5.93 -1.13
C ARG A 315 22.12 5.35 0.19
N LEU A 316 22.44 4.10 0.51
CA LEU A 316 21.88 3.47 1.71
C LEU A 316 22.27 4.19 3.01
N ASP A 317 23.49 4.72 3.08
CA ASP A 317 24.00 5.40 4.28
C ASP A 317 23.58 6.88 4.39
N ASP A 318 23.09 7.49 3.29
CA ASP A 318 22.62 8.88 3.25
C ASP A 318 21.08 9.01 3.20
N THR A 319 20.37 7.88 3.28
CA THR A 319 18.90 7.80 3.21
C THR A 319 18.30 7.39 4.55
N LEU A 320 17.46 8.24 5.14
CA LEU A 320 16.58 7.86 6.24
C LEU A 320 15.44 7.00 5.69
N ILE A 321 15.31 5.77 6.17
CA ILE A 321 14.26 4.84 5.75
C ILE A 321 13.21 4.71 6.85
N MET A 322 11.95 4.91 6.49
CA MET A 322 10.78 4.67 7.33
C MET A 322 9.92 3.61 6.66
N LEU A 323 9.48 2.58 7.40
CA LEU A 323 8.53 1.57 6.94
C LEU A 323 7.38 1.50 7.92
N THR A 324 6.14 1.54 7.41
CA THR A 324 4.93 1.46 8.23
C THR A 324 3.75 0.77 7.56
#